data_AF-A0A210QT54-F1
#
_entry.id   AF-A0A210QT54-F1
#
_cell.length_a   1.000
_cell.length_b   1.000
_cell.length_c   1.000
_cell.angle_alpha   90.00
_cell.angle_beta   90.00
_cell.angle_gamma   90.00
#
_symmetry.space_group_name_H-M   'P 1'
#
loop_
_entity.id
_entity.type
_entity.pdbx_description
1 polymer ?
#
loop_
_entity_poly.entity_id
_entity_poly.type
_entity_poly.pdbx_seq_one_letter_code
_entity_poly.pdbx_strand_id
1 'polypeptide(L)'
;MGLLGTRVCRYVRYTGIMGLLGTRVCRYVRNTGITGLLGTRVYRYVRYTGIMGLLGTRVGRSVRYTGIMGLLGTRVCRYVRYTGIMGLLGTRVYRSVRETGIMGLLGTRVCRSVRYTGKMGLLGTRMCRSVRYTGKMGLLGTRVCRYVRYTDKMGLLGTRVCRSVRDTGV
;
A
#
# COMPACT_ATOMS: atom_id res chain seq x y z
N MET A 1 -11.10 3.47 -24.78
CA MET A 1 -10.70 2.07 -25.03
C MET A 1 -10.66 1.25 -23.73
N GLY A 2 -11.82 0.84 -23.21
CA GLY A 2 -11.91 -0.10 -22.08
C GLY A 2 -11.92 -1.54 -22.61
N LEU A 3 -10.96 -2.36 -22.18
CA LEU A 3 -10.84 -3.76 -22.64
C LEU A 3 -11.47 -4.69 -21.61
N LEU A 4 -12.67 -5.19 -21.92
CA LEU A 4 -13.36 -6.25 -21.17
C LEU A 4 -12.69 -7.60 -21.43
N GLY A 5 -12.51 -8.41 -20.39
CA GLY A 5 -12.00 -9.79 -20.47
C GLY A 5 -10.76 -10.12 -19.64
N THR A 6 -10.49 -11.42 -19.49
CA THR A 6 -9.27 -11.98 -18.89
C THR A 6 -8.09 -11.80 -19.84
N ARG A 7 -6.98 -11.23 -19.37
CA ARG A 7 -5.74 -11.14 -20.18
C ARG A 7 -4.55 -11.73 -19.46
N VAL A 8 -3.82 -12.58 -20.17
CA VAL A 8 -2.53 -13.09 -19.74
C VAL A 8 -1.44 -12.40 -20.56
N CYS A 9 -0.48 -11.75 -19.90
CA CYS A 9 0.58 -11.02 -20.59
C CYS A 9 1.94 -11.26 -19.93
N ARG A 10 3.00 -11.31 -20.75
CA ARG A 10 4.37 -11.38 -20.24
C ARG A 10 4.89 -10.01 -19.84
N TYR A 11 4.78 -9.03 -20.74
CA TYR A 11 5.19 -7.65 -20.52
C TYR A 11 4.12 -6.71 -21.04
N VAL A 12 3.81 -5.67 -20.27
CA VAL A 12 2.83 -4.65 -20.65
C VAL A 12 3.35 -3.29 -20.24
N ARG A 13 3.31 -2.33 -21.17
CA ARG A 13 3.62 -0.92 -20.92
C ARG A 13 2.42 -0.06 -21.32
N TYR A 14 2.00 0.81 -20.41
CA TYR A 14 0.98 1.82 -20.67
C TYR A 14 1.57 3.21 -20.39
N THR A 15 1.38 4.12 -21.34
CA THR A 15 1.80 5.51 -21.28
C THR A 15 0.60 6.41 -21.58
N GLY A 16 0.41 7.47 -20.80
CA GLY A 16 -0.68 8.43 -21.00
C GLY A 16 -1.89 8.17 -20.09
N ILE A 17 -3.07 8.54 -20.58
CA ILE A 17 -4.34 8.46 -19.84
C ILE A 17 -5.06 7.15 -20.19
N MET A 18 -5.29 6.26 -19.22
CA MET A 18 -5.86 4.93 -19.49
C MET A 18 -6.88 4.48 -18.44
N GLY A 19 -8.00 3.93 -18.89
CA GLY A 19 -8.95 3.17 -18.07
C GLY A 19 -8.91 1.68 -18.43
N LEU A 20 -8.70 0.79 -17.46
CA LEU A 20 -8.68 -0.65 -17.69
C LEU A 20 -9.64 -1.36 -16.74
N LEU A 21 -10.64 -2.00 -17.33
CA LEU A 21 -11.61 -2.86 -16.65
C LEU A 21 -11.16 -4.33 -16.73
N GLY A 22 -11.67 -5.18 -15.84
CA GLY A 22 -11.54 -6.63 -15.94
C GLY A 22 -10.30 -7.24 -15.27
N THR A 23 -10.16 -8.54 -15.48
CA THR A 23 -9.21 -9.42 -14.80
C THR A 23 -7.92 -9.56 -15.61
N ARG A 24 -6.74 -9.46 -14.98
CA ARG A 24 -5.46 -9.66 -15.69
C ARG A 24 -4.41 -10.39 -14.89
N VAL A 25 -3.64 -11.19 -15.60
CA VAL A 25 -2.47 -11.93 -15.09
C VAL A 25 -1.25 -11.50 -15.90
N CYS A 26 -0.38 -10.66 -15.32
CA CYS A 26 0.77 -10.11 -16.02
C CYS A 26 2.08 -10.41 -15.29
N ARG A 27 3.12 -10.88 -15.99
CA ARG A 27 4.43 -11.05 -15.32
C ARG A 27 5.07 -9.69 -15.00
N TYR A 28 5.09 -8.78 -15.96
CA TYR A 28 5.64 -7.43 -15.82
C TYR A 28 4.65 -6.38 -16.33
N VAL A 29 4.41 -5.34 -15.51
CA VAL A 29 3.57 -4.20 -15.91
C VAL A 29 4.28 -2.89 -15.56
N ARG A 30 4.30 -1.96 -16.50
CA ARG A 30 4.75 -0.58 -16.29
C ARG A 30 3.66 0.38 -16.76
N ASN A 31 3.15 1.18 -15.84
CA ASN A 31 2.15 2.20 -16.13
C ASN A 31 2.72 3.56 -15.76
N THR A 32 2.71 4.47 -16.72
CA THR A 32 3.19 5.84 -16.58
C THR A 32 2.10 6.81 -17.06
N GLY A 33 1.62 7.70 -16.20
CA GLY A 33 0.59 8.68 -16.54
C GLY A 33 -0.60 8.63 -15.58
N ILE A 34 -1.78 8.92 -16.10
CA ILE A 34 -3.03 8.92 -15.33
C ILE A 34 -3.77 7.62 -15.62
N THR A 35 -3.91 6.71 -14.65
CA THR A 35 -4.64 5.46 -14.95
C THR A 35 -5.66 5.02 -13.89
N GLY A 36 -6.83 4.64 -14.38
CA GLY A 36 -7.91 4.01 -13.62
C GLY A 36 -7.91 2.51 -13.89
N LEU A 37 -7.72 1.67 -12.86
CA LEU A 37 -7.89 0.21 -12.99
C LEU A 37 -9.02 -0.28 -12.10
N LEU A 38 -9.95 -1.03 -12.68
CA LEU A 38 -11.05 -1.69 -11.99
C LEU A 38 -11.01 -3.19 -12.27
N GLY A 39 -11.04 -4.01 -11.23
CA GLY A 39 -11.14 -5.47 -11.33
C GLY A 39 -9.99 -6.20 -10.62
N THR A 40 -9.80 -7.47 -10.96
CA THR A 40 -8.79 -8.33 -10.33
C THR A 40 -7.47 -8.30 -11.11
N ARG A 41 -6.34 -8.21 -10.40
CA ARG A 41 -5.01 -8.17 -11.03
C ARG A 41 -4.04 -9.07 -10.31
N VAL A 42 -3.42 -9.98 -11.05
CA VAL A 42 -2.34 -10.84 -10.58
C VAL A 42 -1.07 -10.45 -11.31
N TYR A 43 0.01 -10.20 -10.58
CA TYR A 43 1.26 -9.83 -11.21
C TYR A 43 2.52 -10.29 -10.47
N ARG A 44 3.63 -10.47 -11.20
CA ARG A 44 4.92 -10.73 -10.56
C ARG A 44 5.62 -9.41 -10.20
N TYR A 45 5.71 -8.49 -11.15
CA TYR A 45 6.35 -7.19 -10.94
C TYR A 45 5.53 -6.07 -11.57
N VAL A 46 5.28 -5.01 -10.79
CA VAL A 46 4.58 -3.83 -11.31
C VAL A 46 5.24 -2.54 -10.87
N ARG A 47 5.28 -1.57 -11.79
CA ARG A 47 5.65 -0.18 -11.52
C ARG A 47 4.53 0.72 -12.02
N TYR A 48 3.94 1.49 -11.11
CA TYR A 48 2.99 2.55 -11.39
C TYR A 48 3.65 3.89 -11.09
N THR A 49 3.63 4.80 -12.04
CA THR A 49 4.19 6.14 -11.90
C THR A 49 3.19 7.18 -12.40
N GLY A 50 2.79 8.14 -11.57
CA GLY A 50 1.84 9.20 -11.93
C GLY A 50 0.62 9.22 -11.01
N ILE A 51 -0.56 9.48 -11.59
CA ILE A 51 -1.83 9.60 -10.86
C ILE A 51 -2.66 8.36 -11.12
N MET A 52 -3.19 7.73 -10.08
CA MET A 52 -3.78 6.41 -10.22
C MET A 52 -4.99 6.18 -9.33
N GLY A 53 -6.10 5.76 -9.95
CA GLY A 53 -7.30 5.27 -9.27
C GLY A 53 -7.39 3.75 -9.42
N LEU A 54 -7.43 3.02 -8.32
CA LEU A 54 -7.16 1.60 -8.32
C LEU A 54 -8.18 0.85 -7.45
N LEU A 55 -9.24 0.35 -8.09
CA LEU A 55 -10.34 -0.39 -7.48
C LEU A 55 -10.23 -1.91 -7.72
N GLY A 56 -10.52 -2.72 -6.70
CA GLY A 56 -10.63 -4.17 -6.78
C GLY A 56 -9.45 -4.93 -6.16
N THR A 57 -9.36 -6.22 -6.48
CA THR A 57 -8.42 -7.14 -5.83
C THR A 57 -7.06 -7.18 -6.54
N ARG A 58 -5.96 -7.17 -5.78
CA ARG A 58 -4.61 -7.23 -6.35
C ARG A 58 -3.73 -8.22 -5.63
N VAL A 59 -3.12 -9.11 -6.39
CA VAL A 59 -2.16 -10.09 -5.89
C VAL A 59 -0.85 -9.91 -6.63
N GLY A 60 0.27 -9.89 -5.89
CA GLY A 60 1.54 -9.99 -6.58
C GLY A 60 2.79 -10.08 -5.74
N ARG A 61 3.93 -10.21 -6.42
CA ARG A 61 5.21 -10.42 -5.73
C ARG A 61 5.87 -9.09 -5.36
N SER A 62 6.06 -8.19 -6.31
CA SER A 62 6.77 -6.92 -6.08
C SER A 62 6.06 -5.75 -6.77
N VAL A 63 5.74 -4.72 -6.00
CA VAL A 63 4.98 -3.56 -6.47
C VAL A 63 5.67 -2.28 -6.09
N ARG A 64 5.75 -1.36 -7.05
CA ARG A 64 6.23 0.00 -6.83
C ARG A 64 5.17 0.99 -7.30
N TYR A 65 4.84 1.92 -6.43
CA TYR A 65 3.92 3.02 -6.68
C TYR A 65 4.66 4.32 -6.43
N THR A 66 4.65 5.21 -7.42
CA THR A 66 5.28 6.52 -7.31
C THR A 66 4.30 7.60 -7.80
N GLY A 67 4.00 8.60 -6.97
CA GLY A 67 3.09 9.69 -7.32
C GLY A 67 1.86 9.74 -6.40
N ILE A 68 0.69 10.01 -6.99
CA ILE A 68 -0.58 10.20 -6.27
C ILE A 68 -1.49 9.00 -6.55
N MET A 69 -1.99 8.36 -5.50
CA MET A 69 -2.71 7.10 -5.66
C MET A 69 -3.92 7.00 -4.73
N GLY A 70 -5.07 6.63 -5.28
CA GLY A 70 -6.25 6.19 -4.55
C GLY A 70 -6.48 4.69 -4.72
N LEU A 71 -6.39 3.92 -3.64
CA LEU A 71 -6.45 2.46 -3.70
C LEU A 71 -7.60 1.93 -2.86
N LEU A 72 -8.57 1.30 -3.51
CA LEU A 72 -9.74 0.70 -2.88
C LEU A 72 -9.79 -0.81 -3.16
N GLY A 73 -9.99 -1.61 -2.11
CA GLY A 73 -10.19 -3.05 -2.19
C GLY A 73 -9.10 -3.88 -1.50
N THR A 74 -8.99 -5.14 -1.90
CA THR A 74 -8.14 -6.13 -1.23
C THR A 74 -6.77 -6.25 -1.91
N ARG A 75 -5.71 -6.40 -1.10
CA ARG A 75 -4.34 -6.54 -1.62
C ARG A 75 -3.52 -7.57 -0.89
N VAL A 76 -2.87 -8.42 -1.65
CA VAL A 76 -1.93 -9.42 -1.13
C VAL A 76 -0.62 -9.31 -1.90
N CYS A 77 0.43 -8.80 -1.26
CA CYS A 77 1.73 -8.66 -1.92
C CYS A 77 2.92 -9.07 -1.05
N ARG A 78 3.98 -9.63 -1.65
CA ARG A 78 5.21 -9.91 -0.87
C ARG A 78 5.96 -8.61 -0.55
N TYR A 79 6.27 -7.81 -1.56
CA TYR A 79 7.03 -6.58 -1.40
C TYR A 79 6.29 -5.41 -2.03
N VAL A 80 6.11 -4.34 -1.25
CA VAL A 80 5.51 -3.11 -1.75
C VAL A 80 6.36 -1.92 -1.38
N ARG A 81 6.53 -1.02 -2.35
CA ARG A 81 7.11 0.31 -2.15
C ARG A 81 6.10 1.35 -2.61
N TYR A 82 5.77 2.29 -1.74
CA TYR A 82 4.99 3.46 -2.09
C TYR A 82 5.84 4.71 -1.85
N THR A 83 5.81 5.63 -2.80
CA THR A 83 6.49 6.91 -2.70
C THR A 83 5.54 8.01 -3.20
N GLY A 84 5.20 8.97 -2.34
CA GLY A 84 4.31 10.09 -2.69
C GLY A 84 3.09 10.18 -1.77
N ILE A 85 1.92 10.46 -2.35
CA ILE A 85 0.67 10.70 -1.62
C ILE A 85 -0.29 9.55 -1.88
N MET A 86 -0.79 8.92 -0.82
CA MET A 86 -1.56 7.70 -0.92
C MET A 86 -2.81 7.71 -0.05
N GLY A 87 -3.96 7.49 -0.67
CA GLY A 87 -5.23 7.13 -0.03
C GLY A 87 -5.47 5.64 -0.13
N LEU A 88 -5.62 4.98 1.01
CA LEU A 88 -5.60 3.52 1.11
C LEU A 88 -6.84 3.00 1.86
N LEU A 89 -7.89 2.58 1.14
CA LEU A 89 -9.11 1.99 1.72
C LEU A 89 -9.21 0.46 1.48
N GLY A 90 -9.50 -0.33 2.52
CA GLY A 90 -9.73 -1.78 2.43
C GLY A 90 -8.66 -2.66 3.10
N THR A 91 -8.66 -3.96 2.79
CA THR A 91 -7.85 -4.98 3.47
C THR A 91 -6.51 -5.22 2.79
N ARG A 92 -5.42 -5.31 3.57
CA ARG A 92 -4.06 -5.46 3.02
C ARG A 92 -3.23 -6.47 3.78
N VAL A 93 -2.63 -7.40 3.03
CA VAL A 93 -1.71 -8.40 3.56
C VAL A 93 -0.37 -8.29 2.85
N TYR A 94 0.68 -7.97 3.60
CA TYR A 94 2.02 -7.79 3.04
C TYR A 94 3.12 -8.50 3.81
N ARG A 95 4.12 -9.06 3.11
CA ARG A 95 5.33 -9.54 3.78
C ARG A 95 6.24 -8.37 4.18
N SER A 96 6.46 -7.41 3.29
CA SER A 96 7.31 -6.26 3.57
C SER A 96 6.84 -5.02 2.84
N VAL A 97 6.79 -3.90 3.56
CA VAL A 97 6.40 -2.62 2.97
C VAL A 97 7.36 -1.50 3.32
N ARG A 98 7.67 -0.69 2.33
CA ARG A 98 8.35 0.60 2.48
C ARG A 98 7.44 1.70 1.96
N GLU A 99 7.26 2.71 2.76
CA GLU A 99 6.33 3.80 2.53
C GLU A 99 7.09 5.11 2.76
N THR A 100 7.06 6.02 1.80
CA THR A 100 7.71 7.33 1.92
C THR A 100 6.75 8.43 1.44
N GLY A 101 6.46 9.44 2.25
CA GLY A 101 5.57 10.55 1.89
C GLY A 101 4.35 10.65 2.80
N ILE A 102 3.17 10.93 2.25
CA ILE A 102 1.94 11.13 3.02
C ILE A 102 1.00 9.94 2.79
N MET A 103 0.55 9.30 3.86
CA MET A 103 -0.30 8.11 3.79
C MET A 103 -1.54 8.27 4.67
N GLY A 104 -2.72 8.05 4.10
CA GLY A 104 -3.95 7.80 4.85
C GLY A 104 -4.41 6.36 4.62
N LEU A 105 -4.57 5.57 5.68
CA LEU A 105 -5.09 4.20 5.58
C LEU A 105 -6.39 4.06 6.37
N LEU A 106 -7.43 3.54 5.73
CA LEU A 106 -8.68 3.14 6.37
C LEU A 106 -8.94 1.65 6.12
N GLY A 107 -9.13 0.88 7.19
CA GLY A 107 -9.40 -0.56 7.14
C GLY A 107 -8.33 -1.41 7.82
N THR A 108 -8.10 -2.61 7.28
CA THR A 108 -7.26 -3.61 7.94
C THR A 108 -5.91 -3.78 7.26
N ARG A 109 -4.84 -3.85 8.05
CA ARG A 109 -3.48 -4.08 7.55
C ARG A 109 -2.72 -5.12 8.36
N VAL A 110 -2.38 -6.22 7.70
CA VAL A 110 -1.54 -7.30 8.23
C VAL A 110 -0.18 -7.24 7.53
N CYS A 111 0.92 -7.09 8.28
CA CYS A 111 2.26 -7.05 7.71
C CYS A 111 3.31 -7.79 8.55
N ARG A 112 4.31 -8.43 7.90
CA ARG A 112 5.47 -8.93 8.66
C ARG A 112 6.45 -7.80 9.00
N SER A 113 6.77 -6.92 8.05
CA SER A 113 7.67 -5.79 8.31
C SER A 113 7.19 -4.53 7.60
N VAL A 114 7.17 -3.40 8.32
CA VAL A 114 6.88 -2.10 7.71
C VAL A 114 7.94 -1.08 8.10
N ARG A 115 8.40 -0.32 7.10
CA ARG A 115 9.20 0.90 7.27
C ARG A 115 8.43 2.06 6.70
N TYR A 116 8.25 3.08 7.51
CA TYR A 116 7.52 4.27 7.15
C TYR A 116 8.36 5.52 7.40
N THR A 117 8.35 6.42 6.42
CA THR A 117 9.00 7.73 6.53
C THR A 117 8.04 8.84 6.06
N GLY A 118 7.63 9.76 6.93
CA GLY A 118 6.77 10.90 6.58
C GLY A 118 5.59 11.13 7.53
N LYS A 119 4.39 11.42 6.99
CA LYS A 119 3.14 11.63 7.75
C LYS A 119 2.10 10.53 7.52
N MET A 120 1.82 9.70 8.54
CA MET A 120 0.83 8.62 8.46
C MET A 120 -0.41 8.92 9.32
N GLY A 121 -1.60 8.81 8.71
CA GLY A 121 -2.87 8.63 9.40
C GLY A 121 -3.39 7.21 9.19
N LEU A 122 -3.83 6.56 10.26
CA LEU A 122 -4.46 5.24 10.19
C LEU A 122 -5.78 5.21 10.97
N LEU A 123 -6.82 4.72 10.32
CA LEU A 123 -8.14 4.43 10.88
C LEU A 123 -8.44 2.94 10.70
N GLY A 124 -8.57 2.20 11.79
CA GLY A 124 -8.91 0.77 11.77
C GLY A 124 -7.87 -0.11 12.45
N THR A 125 -7.66 -1.32 11.91
CA THR A 125 -6.91 -2.38 12.60
C THR A 125 -5.56 -2.64 11.95
N ARG A 126 -4.49 -2.71 12.75
CA ARG A 126 -3.15 -3.01 12.26
C ARG A 126 -2.48 -4.14 13.04
N MET A 127 -2.12 -5.21 12.34
CA MET A 127 -1.36 -6.33 12.87
C MET A 127 0.01 -6.38 12.20
N CYS A 128 1.10 -6.13 12.94
CA CYS A 128 2.44 -6.11 12.35
C CYS A 128 3.50 -6.79 13.22
N ARG A 129 4.36 -7.66 12.66
CA ARG A 129 5.45 -8.23 13.46
C ARG A 129 6.50 -7.18 13.84
N SER A 130 7.00 -6.42 12.88
CA SER A 130 7.99 -5.37 13.14
C SER A 130 7.64 -4.09 12.40
N VAL A 131 7.70 -2.96 13.11
CA VAL A 131 7.45 -1.66 12.49
C VAL A 131 8.50 -0.63 12.90
N ARG A 132 8.98 0.13 11.90
CA ARG A 132 9.78 1.35 12.10
C ARG A 132 9.05 2.53 11.50
N TYR A 133 8.92 3.58 12.28
CA TYR A 133 8.35 4.85 11.86
C TYR A 133 9.37 5.95 12.08
N THR A 134 9.53 6.77 11.06
CA THR A 134 10.24 8.04 11.12
C THR A 134 9.29 9.14 10.60
N GLY A 135 9.09 10.18 11.38
CA GLY A 135 8.07 11.21 11.16
C GLY A 135 6.77 11.00 11.93
N LYS A 136 5.75 11.80 11.60
CA LYS A 136 4.51 11.94 12.38
C LYS A 136 3.52 10.81 12.12
N MET A 137 2.93 10.27 13.18
CA MET A 137 1.84 9.30 13.09
C MET A 137 0.63 9.68 13.92
N GLY A 138 -0.57 9.54 13.34
CA GLY A 138 -1.82 9.37 14.07
C GLY A 138 -2.42 7.98 13.81
N LEU A 139 -2.85 7.30 14.87
CA LEU A 139 -3.60 6.05 14.77
C LEU A 139 -4.88 6.10 15.60
N LEU A 140 -6.00 5.84 14.92
CA LEU A 140 -7.33 5.69 15.49
C LEU A 140 -7.80 4.24 15.28
N GLY A 141 -7.95 3.47 16.34
CA GLY A 141 -8.37 2.07 16.29
C GLY A 141 -7.39 1.11 16.96
N THR A 142 -7.25 -0.10 16.43
CA THR A 142 -6.54 -1.19 17.11
C THR A 142 -5.18 -1.47 16.49
N ARG A 143 -4.18 -1.70 17.34
CA ARG A 143 -2.83 -2.03 16.91
C ARG A 143 -2.23 -3.17 17.71
N VAL A 144 -1.84 -4.22 17.00
CA VAL A 144 -1.12 -5.37 17.54
C VAL A 144 0.25 -5.45 16.88
N CYS A 145 1.33 -5.37 17.65
CA CYS A 145 2.69 -5.49 17.13
C CYS A 145 3.62 -6.33 18.04
N ARG A 146 4.66 -6.96 17.48
CA ARG A 146 5.74 -7.52 18.33
C ARG A 146 6.79 -6.47 18.66
N TYR A 147 7.30 -5.79 17.64
CA TYR A 147 8.35 -4.78 17.81
C TYR A 147 7.97 -3.49 17.10
N VAL A 148 8.15 -2.38 17.80
CA VAL A 148 7.91 -1.06 17.25
C VAL A 148 9.05 -0.13 17.62
N ARG A 149 9.54 0.63 16.63
CA ARG A 149 10.42 1.78 16.87
C ARG A 149 9.84 3.04 16.26
N TYR A 150 9.89 4.12 17.02
CA TYR A 150 9.55 5.47 16.62
C TYR A 150 10.77 6.35 16.76
N THR A 151 10.92 7.32 15.87
CA THR A 151 11.97 8.33 15.95
C THR A 151 11.39 9.74 16.05
N ASP A 152 10.08 9.87 16.27
CA ASP A 152 9.31 11.12 16.17
C ASP A 152 7.91 10.99 16.82
N LYS A 153 7.17 12.10 16.86
CA LYS A 153 5.84 12.24 17.50
C LYS A 153 4.79 11.23 17.02
N MET A 154 4.01 10.72 17.97
CA MET A 154 2.96 9.75 17.74
C MET A 154 1.71 10.05 18.57
N GLY A 155 0.55 10.12 17.91
CA GLY A 155 -0.77 10.10 18.54
C GLY A 155 -1.43 8.74 18.37
N LEU A 156 -1.96 8.19 19.46
CA LEU A 156 -2.76 6.96 19.48
C LEU A 156 -4.08 7.23 20.20
N LEU A 157 -5.18 6.91 19.54
CA LEU A 157 -6.52 6.89 20.12
C LEU A 157 -7.15 5.52 19.82
N GLY A 158 -7.12 4.63 20.82
CA GLY A 158 -7.61 3.26 20.70
C GLY A 158 -6.68 2.25 21.37
N THR A 159 -6.78 0.98 21.00
CA THR A 159 -6.08 -0.10 21.70
C THR A 159 -4.71 -0.39 21.09
N ARG A 160 -3.70 -0.56 21.96
CA ARG A 160 -2.36 -0.99 21.56
C ARG A 160 -1.91 -2.19 22.38
N VAL A 161 -1.52 -3.24 21.67
CA VAL A 161 -0.84 -4.41 22.21
C VAL A 161 0.51 -4.54 21.52
N CYS A 162 1.59 -4.19 22.22
CA CYS A 162 2.95 -4.27 21.71
C CYS A 162 3.83 -5.06 22.69
N ARG A 163 4.60 -6.04 22.19
CA ARG A 163 5.57 -6.74 23.05
C ARG A 163 6.79 -5.87 23.41
N SER A 164 7.23 -5.03 22.47
CA SER A 164 8.33 -4.09 22.71
C SER A 164 8.11 -2.82 21.90
N VAL A 165 8.26 -1.68 22.57
CA VAL A 165 8.20 -0.34 21.99
C VAL A 165 9.50 0.36 22.35
N ARG A 166 10.13 0.97 21.35
CA ARG A 166 11.25 1.91 21.54
C ARG A 166 10.85 3.24 20.96
N ASP A 167 10.89 4.27 21.76
CA ASP A 167 10.80 5.65 21.30
C ASP A 167 12.19 6.27 21.38
N THR A 168 12.64 6.85 20.29
CA THR A 168 13.87 7.65 20.23
C THR A 168 13.60 9.03 19.64
N GLY A 169 12.33 9.42 19.52
CA GLY A 169 11.95 10.79 19.20
C GLY A 169 11.97 11.64 20.47
N VAL A 170 12.68 12.76 20.42
CA VAL A 170 12.63 13.83 21.43
C VAL A 170 11.43 14.72 21.14
#